data_AF-A0A6A3M903-F1
#
_entry.id   AF-A0A6A3M903-F1
#
_cell.length_a   1.000
_cell.length_b   1.000
_cell.length_c   1.000
_cell.angle_alpha   90.00
_cell.angle_beta   90.00
_cell.angle_gamma   90.00
#
_symmetry.space_group_name_H-M   'P 1'
#
loop_
_entity.id
_entity.type
_entity.pdbx_description
1 polymer ?
#
loop_
_entity_poly.entity_id
_entity_poly.type
_entity_poly.pdbx_seq_one_letter_code
_entity_poly.pdbx_strand_id
1 'polypeptide(L)'
;MLASSQYLRALLSAPSPAPHAVRGFSVALAVSIAIANVTGNRKALLALLQRGDPSNLRIETPSRTGLALAVFIGIFRYCQRSTSVQAKSQGGDQNKAATKFPDASLPSGIVQASALAAALSTLCIAPENRPALVSLLSTNAASKLFHDFMTKNPDLAFLKPLELLVFMAAGGWIFSSGFFYPESYERSHMKTILKSVVLKQHVASELQEKYRQGLNPHPCHFRHKGLSCAQFARSDFLLRVVATSLRLYVPVHLTTWLLAQRHRHVRSKPASVQLKNFATKLMRSSAYAIGYVYLGWVLCCLLGKLGDRSQPLRKFQFFLSGAIPSLAILAESPGRRRSIGLILTSYALVSAGSVATRTFQFQRPDATYVRGLLESGCVAAAVSVVVSSTLKSSYVFRRVLLGDMEARESKSVRKKRTLSRDDESAPRT
;
A
#
# COMPACT_ATOMS: atom_id res chain seq x y z
N MET A 1 -0.76 -7.69 55.56
CA MET A 1 -0.07 -7.07 54.41
C MET A 1 0.47 -8.11 53.41
N LEU A 2 -0.26 -9.20 53.13
CA LEU A 2 0.21 -10.30 52.25
C LEU A 2 -0.91 -10.97 51.42
N ALA A 3 -2.07 -10.31 51.24
CA ALA A 3 -3.23 -10.88 50.54
C ALA A 3 -3.46 -10.33 49.10
N SER A 4 -2.83 -9.21 48.71
CA SER A 4 -3.12 -8.55 47.42
C SER A 4 -2.35 -9.12 46.21
N SER A 5 -1.24 -9.83 46.43
CA SER A 5 -0.43 -10.43 45.35
C SER A 5 -0.98 -11.78 44.86
N GLN A 6 -1.76 -12.48 45.68
CA GLN A 6 -2.42 -13.73 45.30
C GLN A 6 -3.68 -13.50 44.46
N TYR A 7 -4.46 -12.45 44.74
CA TYR A 7 -5.61 -12.07 43.91
C TYR A 7 -5.21 -11.55 42.52
N LEU A 8 -4.07 -10.84 42.41
CA LEU A 8 -3.51 -10.41 41.11
C LEU A 8 -2.94 -11.56 40.28
N ARG A 9 -2.36 -12.59 40.92
CA ARG A 9 -1.97 -13.82 40.22
C ARG A 9 -3.17 -14.66 39.81
N ALA A 10 -4.23 -14.74 40.62
CA ALA A 10 -5.47 -15.43 40.30
C ALA A 10 -6.20 -14.78 39.09
N LEU A 11 -6.19 -13.45 38.99
CA LEU A 11 -6.74 -12.71 37.83
C LEU A 11 -5.91 -12.88 36.55
N LEU A 12 -4.60 -13.12 36.65
CA LEU A 12 -3.71 -13.39 35.52
C LEU A 12 -3.64 -14.87 35.12
N SER A 13 -4.03 -15.79 36.00
CA SER A 13 -4.07 -17.24 35.76
C SER A 13 -5.46 -17.76 35.38
N ALA A 14 -6.52 -16.97 35.56
CA ALA A 14 -7.85 -17.30 35.05
C ALA A 14 -7.86 -17.16 33.50
N PRO A 15 -8.36 -18.15 32.74
CA PRO A 15 -8.53 -18.04 31.30
C PRO A 15 -9.72 -17.12 31.00
N SER A 16 -9.55 -15.82 31.27
CA SER A 16 -10.62 -14.86 31.01
C SER A 16 -10.70 -14.56 29.50
N PRO A 17 -11.91 -14.46 28.94
CA PRO A 17 -12.13 -14.14 27.52
C PRO A 17 -11.81 -12.68 27.20
N ALA A 18 -11.53 -11.82 28.18
CA ALA A 18 -11.27 -10.39 28.01
C ALA A 18 -10.07 -10.06 27.08
N PRO A 19 -8.86 -10.65 27.22
CA PRO A 19 -7.78 -10.44 26.27
C PRO A 19 -8.08 -11.00 24.86
N HIS A 20 -8.93 -12.02 24.75
CA HIS A 20 -9.38 -12.55 23.45
C HIS A 20 -10.44 -11.65 22.80
N ALA A 21 -11.34 -11.07 23.58
CA ALA A 21 -12.34 -10.09 23.16
C ALA A 21 -11.69 -8.77 22.74
N VAL A 22 -10.70 -8.27 23.48
CA VAL A 22 -9.92 -7.06 23.12
C VAL A 22 -9.10 -7.30 21.85
N ARG A 23 -8.53 -8.50 21.66
CA ARG A 23 -7.82 -8.90 20.43
C ARG A 23 -8.77 -9.09 19.25
N GLY A 24 -9.95 -9.66 19.47
CA GLY A 24 -11.00 -9.82 18.47
C GLY A 24 -11.55 -8.48 18.02
N PHE A 25 -11.86 -7.58 18.97
CA PHE A 25 -12.31 -6.22 18.71
C PHE A 25 -11.26 -5.40 17.97
N SER A 26 -9.97 -5.49 18.34
CA SER A 26 -8.90 -4.75 17.65
C SER A 26 -8.66 -5.25 16.22
N VAL A 27 -8.79 -6.56 15.98
CA VAL A 27 -8.67 -7.13 14.62
C VAL A 27 -9.92 -6.82 13.79
N ALA A 28 -11.11 -6.94 14.38
CA ALA A 28 -12.36 -6.56 13.74
C ALA A 28 -12.38 -5.07 13.40
N LEU A 29 -11.86 -4.21 14.29
CA LEU A 29 -11.70 -2.77 14.06
C LEU A 29 -10.69 -2.48 12.95
N ALA A 30 -9.53 -3.16 12.94
CA ALA A 30 -8.53 -2.97 11.88
C ALA A 30 -9.02 -3.46 10.51
N VAL A 31 -9.73 -4.59 10.48
CA VAL A 31 -10.37 -5.14 9.28
C VAL A 31 -11.51 -4.23 8.83
N SER A 32 -12.34 -3.75 9.75
CA SER A 32 -13.42 -2.81 9.43
C SER A 32 -12.88 -1.47 8.95
N ILE A 33 -11.79 -0.95 9.51
CA ILE A 33 -11.14 0.29 9.05
C ILE A 33 -10.50 0.09 7.68
N ALA A 34 -9.88 -1.07 7.43
CA ALA A 34 -9.35 -1.42 6.12
C ALA A 34 -10.48 -1.54 5.08
N ILE A 35 -11.57 -2.22 5.41
CA ILE A 35 -12.75 -2.36 4.56
C ILE A 35 -13.42 -1.00 4.35
N ALA A 36 -13.62 -0.18 5.38
CA ALA A 36 -14.24 1.15 5.27
C ALA A 36 -13.38 2.15 4.49
N ASN A 37 -12.05 2.04 4.55
CA ASN A 37 -11.17 2.85 3.72
C ASN A 37 -11.12 2.39 2.27
N VAL A 38 -11.28 1.08 2.01
CA VAL A 38 -11.35 0.52 0.65
C VAL A 38 -12.72 0.75 0.01
N THR A 39 -13.79 0.81 0.79
CA THR A 39 -15.18 0.95 0.31
C THR A 39 -15.74 2.37 0.42
N GLY A 40 -14.95 3.34 0.89
CA GLY A 40 -15.38 4.73 1.08
C GLY A 40 -16.43 4.93 2.20
N ASN A 41 -16.83 3.87 2.90
CA ASN A 41 -18.01 3.86 3.76
C ASN A 41 -17.68 4.19 5.22
N ARG A 42 -17.04 5.35 5.44
CA ARG A 42 -16.57 5.80 6.78
C ARG A 42 -17.71 6.05 7.78
N LYS A 43 -18.93 6.29 7.30
CA LYS A 43 -20.14 6.52 8.13
C LYS A 43 -20.66 5.23 8.78
N ALA A 44 -20.59 4.10 8.09
CA ALA A 44 -21.02 2.80 8.63
C ALA A 44 -20.14 2.35 9.82
N LEU A 45 -18.84 2.69 9.79
CA LEU A 45 -17.90 2.38 10.87
C LEU A 45 -18.13 3.23 12.12
N LEU A 46 -18.55 4.49 11.96
CA LEU A 46 -18.99 5.35 13.05
C LEU A 46 -20.30 4.85 13.66
N ALA A 47 -21.25 4.39 12.84
CA ALA A 47 -22.51 3.80 13.32
C ALA A 47 -22.29 2.50 14.12
N LEU A 48 -21.38 1.64 13.66
CA LEU A 48 -20.97 0.40 14.36
C LEU A 48 -20.26 0.65 15.70
N LEU A 49 -19.51 1.75 15.80
CA LEU A 49 -18.84 2.14 17.05
C LEU A 49 -19.78 2.85 18.03
N GLN A 50 -20.87 3.45 17.56
CA GLN A 50 -21.79 4.26 18.37
C GLN A 50 -23.01 3.49 18.90
N ARG A 51 -23.38 2.34 18.33
CA ARG A 51 -24.55 1.56 18.78
C ARG A 51 -24.16 0.13 19.15
N GLY A 52 -24.22 -0.18 20.44
CA GLY A 52 -24.11 -1.52 21.00
C GLY A 52 -25.41 -2.34 20.92
N ASP A 53 -26.31 -2.02 20.00
CA ASP A 53 -27.62 -2.68 19.88
C ASP A 53 -27.74 -3.39 18.51
N PRO A 54 -27.62 -4.74 18.47
CA PRO A 54 -27.61 -5.53 17.24
C PRO A 54 -29.00 -5.71 16.59
N SER A 55 -30.07 -5.22 17.23
CA SER A 55 -31.46 -5.41 16.78
C SER A 55 -31.85 -4.60 15.52
N ASN A 56 -31.04 -3.62 15.12
CA ASN A 56 -31.28 -2.77 13.93
C ASN A 56 -30.35 -3.08 12.75
N LEU A 57 -29.65 -4.22 12.75
CA LEU A 57 -28.78 -4.63 11.66
C LEU A 57 -29.60 -5.15 10.48
N ARG A 58 -30.00 -4.26 9.57
CA ARG A 58 -30.43 -4.64 8.22
C ARG A 58 -29.24 -5.25 7.49
N ILE A 59 -29.38 -6.50 7.06
CA ILE A 59 -28.43 -7.16 6.16
C ILE A 59 -28.52 -6.45 4.82
N GLU A 60 -27.66 -5.46 4.61
CA GLU A 60 -27.49 -4.83 3.30
C GLU A 60 -26.85 -5.84 2.33
N THR A 61 -27.25 -5.76 1.05
CA THR A 61 -26.63 -6.55 -0.02
C THR A 61 -25.11 -6.39 0.03
N PRO A 62 -24.32 -7.48 -0.02
CA PRO A 62 -22.87 -7.40 0.10
C PRO A 62 -22.32 -6.47 -0.97
N SER A 63 -21.39 -5.59 -0.58
CA SER A 63 -20.70 -4.74 -1.55
C SER A 63 -20.06 -5.61 -2.63
N ARG A 64 -20.01 -5.12 -3.88
CA ARG A 64 -19.36 -5.86 -4.99
C ARG A 64 -17.92 -6.26 -4.65
N THR A 65 -17.22 -5.47 -3.83
CA THR A 65 -15.89 -5.78 -3.29
C THR A 65 -15.92 -6.94 -2.28
N GLY A 66 -16.93 -7.01 -1.41
CA GLY A 66 -17.14 -8.13 -0.50
C GLY A 66 -17.46 -9.42 -1.24
N LEU A 67 -18.30 -9.35 -2.29
CA LEU A 67 -18.57 -10.46 -3.19
C LEU A 67 -17.30 -10.94 -3.89
N ALA A 68 -16.52 -10.02 -4.48
CA ALA A 68 -15.25 -10.35 -5.14
C ALA A 68 -14.27 -11.05 -4.19
N LEU A 69 -14.16 -10.61 -2.94
CA LEU A 69 -13.33 -11.26 -1.93
C LEU A 69 -13.83 -12.66 -1.57
N ALA A 70 -15.14 -12.83 -1.40
CA ALA A 70 -15.75 -14.13 -1.13
C ALA A 70 -15.52 -15.11 -2.29
N VAL A 71 -15.71 -14.65 -3.52
CA VAL A 71 -15.44 -15.39 -4.76
C VAL A 71 -13.97 -15.80 -4.84
N PHE A 72 -13.04 -14.89 -4.54
CA PHE A 72 -11.60 -15.20 -4.50
C PHE A 72 -11.31 -16.35 -3.52
N ILE A 73 -11.77 -16.22 -2.27
CA ILE A 73 -11.49 -17.21 -1.22
C ILE A 73 -12.13 -18.56 -1.56
N GLY A 74 -13.38 -18.55 -2.03
CA GLY A 74 -14.13 -19.75 -2.40
C GLY A 74 -13.45 -20.53 -3.52
N ILE A 75 -13.15 -19.86 -4.64
CA ILE A 75 -12.50 -20.48 -5.81
C ILE A 75 -11.09 -20.95 -5.45
N PHE A 76 -10.32 -20.13 -4.74
CA PHE A 76 -8.96 -20.50 -4.31
C PHE A 76 -8.98 -21.81 -3.51
N ARG A 77 -9.86 -21.90 -2.50
CA ARG A 77 -9.99 -23.08 -1.65
C ARG A 77 -10.50 -24.30 -2.42
N TYR A 78 -11.47 -24.12 -3.31
CA TYR A 78 -11.98 -25.18 -4.16
C TYR A 78 -10.86 -25.77 -5.02
N CYS A 79 -10.17 -24.93 -5.79
CA CYS A 79 -9.09 -25.37 -6.68
C CYS A 79 -7.93 -26.01 -5.91
N GLN A 80 -7.52 -25.42 -4.78
CA GLN A 80 -6.46 -25.99 -3.93
C GLN A 80 -6.86 -27.37 -3.38
N ARG A 81 -8.12 -27.55 -2.95
CA ARG A 81 -8.60 -28.84 -2.46
C ARG A 81 -8.63 -29.87 -3.58
N SER A 82 -9.14 -29.51 -4.76
CA SER A 82 -9.19 -30.42 -5.91
C SER A 82 -7.79 -30.87 -6.35
N THR A 83 -6.81 -29.96 -6.43
CA THR A 83 -5.41 -30.34 -6.75
C THR A 83 -4.78 -31.20 -5.66
N SER A 84 -5.10 -30.96 -4.39
CA SER A 84 -4.60 -31.79 -3.28
C SER A 84 -5.17 -33.22 -3.29
N VAL A 85 -6.44 -33.38 -3.69
CA VAL A 85 -7.10 -34.69 -3.81
C VAL A 85 -6.53 -35.46 -5.01
N GLN A 86 -6.33 -34.79 -6.16
CA GLN A 86 -5.70 -35.39 -7.33
C GLN A 86 -4.24 -35.82 -7.05
N ALA A 87 -3.46 -34.98 -6.36
CA ALA A 87 -2.10 -35.32 -5.97
C ALA A 87 -2.03 -36.51 -4.99
N LYS A 88 -3.00 -36.64 -4.08
CA LYS A 88 -3.11 -37.81 -3.18
C LYS A 88 -3.54 -39.08 -3.92
N SER A 89 -4.38 -38.95 -4.95
CA SER A 89 -4.81 -40.07 -5.79
C SER A 89 -3.70 -40.58 -6.72
N GLN A 90 -2.76 -39.72 -7.13
CA GLN A 90 -1.60 -40.08 -7.96
C GLN A 90 -0.35 -40.46 -7.15
N GLY A 91 -0.30 -40.09 -5.86
CA GLY A 91 0.83 -40.34 -4.96
C GLY A 91 1.00 -41.80 -4.49
N GLY A 92 0.22 -42.73 -5.02
CA GLY A 92 0.39 -44.18 -4.77
C GLY A 92 1.67 -44.76 -5.38
N ASP A 93 2.26 -44.14 -6.41
CA ASP A 93 3.33 -44.78 -7.22
C ASP A 93 4.65 -44.01 -7.36
N GLN A 94 4.85 -42.86 -6.71
CA GLN A 94 6.10 -42.09 -6.87
C GLN A 94 6.70 -41.61 -5.54
N ASN A 95 7.17 -42.57 -4.76
CA ASN A 95 7.96 -42.31 -3.54
C ASN A 95 9.47 -42.09 -3.79
N LYS A 96 9.92 -41.78 -5.02
CA LYS A 96 11.36 -41.65 -5.34
C LYS A 96 11.83 -40.33 -5.98
N ALA A 97 10.96 -39.34 -6.24
CA ALA A 97 11.37 -38.09 -6.89
C ALA A 97 11.22 -36.81 -6.02
N ALA A 98 10.92 -36.93 -4.73
CA ALA A 98 10.68 -35.79 -3.85
C ALA A 98 11.95 -35.10 -3.28
N THR A 99 13.14 -35.41 -3.81
CA THR A 99 14.43 -34.88 -3.30
C THR A 99 15.04 -33.73 -4.10
N LYS A 100 14.29 -33.03 -4.99
CA LYS A 100 14.87 -31.94 -5.81
C LYS A 100 14.05 -30.65 -5.97
N PHE A 101 13.14 -30.31 -5.05
CA PHE A 101 12.52 -28.97 -5.04
C PHE A 101 12.76 -28.21 -3.71
N PRO A 102 13.29 -26.97 -3.73
CA PRO A 102 13.65 -26.24 -2.50
C PRO A 102 12.46 -25.76 -1.63
N ASP A 103 11.20 -26.10 -1.95
CA ASP A 103 10.03 -25.35 -1.51
C ASP A 103 8.87 -26.19 -0.90
N ALA A 104 9.19 -27.30 -0.22
CA ALA A 104 8.23 -28.23 0.41
C ALA A 104 7.42 -27.68 1.63
N SER A 105 7.09 -26.37 1.67
CA SER A 105 6.28 -25.77 2.76
C SER A 105 4.92 -25.23 2.32
N LEU A 106 4.63 -25.23 1.02
CA LEU A 106 3.39 -24.74 0.43
C LEU A 106 2.74 -25.87 -0.40
N PRO A 107 1.42 -26.09 -0.26
CA PRO A 107 0.65 -27.02 -1.10
C PRO A 107 0.91 -26.85 -2.61
N SER A 108 0.89 -27.95 -3.36
CA SER A 108 0.97 -27.95 -4.82
C SER A 108 -0.25 -27.25 -5.45
N GLY A 109 -0.05 -26.56 -6.58
CA GLY A 109 -1.14 -25.88 -7.31
C GLY A 109 -1.57 -24.51 -6.77
N ILE A 110 -0.96 -23.99 -5.69
CA ILE A 110 -1.32 -22.69 -5.10
C ILE A 110 -1.26 -21.53 -6.09
N VAL A 111 -0.23 -21.51 -6.95
CA VAL A 111 -0.04 -20.44 -7.92
C VAL A 111 -1.18 -20.42 -8.94
N GLN A 112 -1.53 -21.57 -9.52
CA GLN A 112 -2.61 -21.71 -10.48
C GLN A 112 -3.98 -21.42 -9.85
N ALA A 113 -4.25 -21.97 -8.66
CA ALA A 113 -5.49 -21.70 -7.91
C ALA A 113 -5.66 -20.20 -7.60
N SER A 114 -4.58 -19.53 -7.20
CA SER A 114 -4.61 -18.09 -6.92
C SER A 114 -4.78 -17.23 -8.15
N ALA A 115 -4.18 -17.61 -9.29
CA ALA A 115 -4.33 -16.89 -10.55
C ALA A 115 -5.76 -16.98 -11.08
N LEU A 116 -6.37 -18.17 -11.05
CA LEU A 116 -7.76 -18.38 -11.46
C LEU A 116 -8.74 -17.64 -10.54
N ALA A 117 -8.55 -17.75 -9.22
CA ALA A 117 -9.35 -17.03 -8.24
C ALA A 117 -9.23 -15.51 -8.42
N ALA A 118 -8.03 -15.00 -8.71
CA ALA A 118 -7.78 -13.59 -8.97
C ALA A 118 -8.48 -13.09 -10.23
N ALA A 119 -8.43 -13.85 -11.33
CA ALA A 119 -9.11 -13.52 -12.57
C ALA A 119 -10.63 -13.39 -12.36
N LEU A 120 -11.25 -14.42 -11.79
CA LEU A 120 -12.70 -14.49 -11.57
C LEU A 120 -13.18 -13.46 -10.56
N SER A 121 -12.42 -13.25 -9.48
CA SER A 121 -12.69 -12.19 -8.49
C SER A 121 -12.64 -10.79 -9.10
N THR A 122 -11.69 -10.52 -10.00
CA THR A 122 -11.55 -9.20 -10.65
C THR A 122 -12.75 -8.88 -11.54
N LEU A 123 -13.33 -9.89 -12.21
CA LEU A 123 -14.54 -9.71 -13.01
C LEU A 123 -15.76 -9.33 -12.15
N CYS A 124 -15.81 -9.75 -10.88
CA CYS A 124 -16.85 -9.36 -9.94
C CYS A 124 -16.69 -7.92 -9.39
N ILE A 125 -15.52 -7.30 -9.56
CA ILE A 125 -15.27 -5.92 -9.15
C ILE A 125 -15.88 -4.98 -10.19
N ALA A 126 -16.47 -3.88 -9.71
CA ALA A 126 -17.03 -2.86 -10.60
C ALA A 126 -15.93 -2.21 -11.45
N PRO A 127 -16.13 -1.99 -12.77
CA PRO A 127 -15.11 -1.52 -13.70
C PRO A 127 -14.35 -0.26 -13.23
N GLU A 128 -15.04 0.67 -12.58
CA GLU A 128 -14.48 1.91 -12.04
C GLU A 128 -13.39 1.68 -10.98
N ASN A 129 -13.42 0.55 -10.27
CA ASN A 129 -12.49 0.22 -9.19
C ASN A 129 -11.34 -0.70 -9.64
N ARG A 130 -11.42 -1.32 -10.84
CA ARG A 130 -10.42 -2.26 -11.35
C ARG A 130 -9.05 -1.62 -11.62
N PRO A 131 -8.94 -0.41 -12.22
CA PRO A 131 -7.64 0.18 -12.54
C PRO A 131 -6.74 0.37 -11.32
N ALA A 132 -7.31 0.76 -10.17
CA ALA A 132 -6.56 0.91 -8.93
C ALA A 132 -6.00 -0.43 -8.43
N LEU A 133 -6.79 -1.50 -8.53
CA LEU A 133 -6.36 -2.85 -8.16
C LEU A 133 -5.27 -3.37 -9.11
N VAL A 134 -5.51 -3.28 -10.42
CA VAL A 134 -4.56 -3.69 -11.47
C VAL A 134 -3.24 -2.98 -11.26
N SER A 135 -3.28 -1.65 -11.11
CA SER A 135 -2.08 -0.84 -10.91
C SER A 135 -1.31 -1.24 -9.66
N LEU A 136 -1.99 -1.39 -8.52
CA LEU A 136 -1.36 -1.79 -7.26
C LEU A 136 -0.70 -3.17 -7.33
N LEU A 137 -1.43 -4.16 -7.85
CA LEU A 137 -0.95 -5.53 -7.92
C LEU A 137 0.19 -5.67 -8.93
N SER A 138 0.06 -5.07 -10.13
CA SER A 138 1.10 -5.07 -11.16
C SER A 138 2.36 -4.35 -10.69
N THR A 139 2.23 -3.21 -9.99
CA THR A 139 3.39 -2.51 -9.43
C THR A 139 4.09 -3.35 -8.36
N ASN A 140 3.32 -4.04 -7.50
CA ASN A 140 3.88 -4.93 -6.48
C ASN A 140 4.56 -6.15 -7.09
N ALA A 141 3.96 -6.75 -8.12
CA ALA A 141 4.56 -7.86 -8.87
C ALA A 141 5.85 -7.42 -9.58
N ALA A 142 5.83 -6.29 -10.28
CA ALA A 142 7.01 -5.72 -10.93
C ALA A 142 8.14 -5.42 -9.93
N SER A 143 7.82 -4.79 -8.80
CA SER A 143 8.79 -4.54 -7.72
C SER A 143 9.38 -5.84 -7.17
N LYS A 144 8.57 -6.90 -7.04
CA LYS A 144 9.07 -8.20 -6.60
C LYS A 144 9.97 -8.84 -7.65
N LEU A 145 9.55 -8.87 -8.92
CA LEU A 145 10.35 -9.43 -10.02
C LEU A 145 11.68 -8.70 -10.16
N PHE A 146 11.67 -7.37 -10.07
CA PHE A 146 12.89 -6.57 -10.09
C PHE A 146 13.80 -6.93 -8.92
N HIS A 147 13.26 -7.03 -7.70
CA HIS A 147 14.05 -7.44 -6.54
C HIS A 147 14.63 -8.85 -6.70
N ASP A 148 13.82 -9.81 -7.13
CA ASP A 148 14.25 -11.20 -7.34
C ASP A 148 15.34 -11.26 -8.44
N PHE A 149 15.21 -10.49 -9.51
CA PHE A 149 16.22 -10.35 -10.57
C PHE A 149 17.54 -9.77 -10.02
N MET A 150 17.48 -8.72 -9.22
CA MET A 150 18.65 -8.09 -8.61
C MET A 150 19.35 -9.01 -7.59
N THR A 151 18.59 -9.87 -6.90
CA THR A 151 19.18 -10.87 -5.99
C THR A 151 19.89 -12.01 -6.73
N LYS A 152 19.41 -12.37 -7.92
CA LYS A 152 20.02 -13.41 -8.76
C LYS A 152 21.25 -12.91 -9.52
N ASN A 153 21.28 -11.62 -9.86
CA ASN A 153 22.33 -11.00 -10.67
C ASN A 153 23.00 -9.86 -9.88
N PRO A 154 23.88 -10.17 -8.90
CA PRO A 154 24.52 -9.16 -8.07
C PRO A 154 25.39 -8.19 -8.88
N ASP A 155 25.95 -8.64 -10.00
CA ASP A 155 26.79 -7.83 -10.92
C ASP A 155 26.02 -6.65 -11.53
N LEU A 156 24.68 -6.77 -11.59
CA LEU A 156 23.81 -5.70 -12.07
C LEU A 156 23.37 -4.73 -10.96
N ALA A 157 24.06 -4.72 -9.80
CA ALA A 157 23.75 -3.84 -8.68
C ALA A 157 23.68 -2.35 -9.03
N PHE A 158 24.37 -1.92 -10.09
CA PHE A 158 24.30 -0.55 -10.63
C PHE A 158 22.90 -0.16 -11.11
N LEU A 159 21.99 -1.10 -11.35
CA LEU A 159 20.60 -0.86 -11.73
C LEU A 159 19.67 -0.53 -10.56
N LYS A 160 20.11 -0.71 -9.29
CA LYS A 160 19.30 -0.36 -8.10
C LYS A 160 18.71 1.06 -8.13
N PRO A 161 19.39 2.10 -8.64
CA PRO A 161 18.83 3.44 -8.77
C PRO A 161 17.60 3.54 -9.67
N LEU A 162 17.29 2.54 -10.52
CA LEU A 162 16.08 2.54 -11.34
C LEU A 162 14.80 2.63 -10.50
N GLU A 163 14.77 2.01 -9.31
CA GLU A 163 13.62 2.14 -8.40
C GLU A 163 13.40 3.61 -7.99
N LEU A 164 14.49 4.34 -7.77
CA LEU A 164 14.46 5.75 -7.42
C LEU A 164 14.02 6.60 -8.62
N LEU A 165 14.48 6.28 -9.83
CA LEU A 165 14.04 6.96 -11.06
C LEU A 165 12.56 6.75 -11.33
N VAL A 166 12.04 5.53 -11.15
CA VAL A 166 10.60 5.24 -11.23
C VAL A 166 9.83 6.04 -10.19
N PHE A 167 10.36 6.12 -8.96
CA PHE A 167 9.77 6.92 -7.90
C PHE A 167 9.72 8.42 -8.24
N MET A 168 10.81 8.96 -8.78
CA MET A 168 10.89 10.34 -9.26
C MET A 168 9.90 10.59 -10.41
N ALA A 169 9.81 9.68 -11.37
CA ALA A 169 8.87 9.78 -12.47
C ALA A 169 7.42 9.77 -11.98
N ALA A 170 7.08 8.91 -11.01
CA ALA A 170 5.76 8.88 -10.40
C ALA A 170 5.44 10.20 -9.67
N GLY A 171 6.37 10.71 -8.86
CA GLY A 171 6.19 11.99 -8.16
C GLY A 171 6.06 13.17 -9.12
N GLY A 172 6.85 13.19 -10.20
CA GLY A 172 6.73 14.20 -11.25
C GLY A 172 5.41 14.12 -12.01
N TRP A 173 4.97 12.92 -12.36
CA TRP A 173 3.68 12.72 -13.01
C TRP A 173 2.53 13.20 -12.12
N ILE A 174 2.52 12.84 -10.83
CA ILE A 174 1.45 13.26 -9.91
C ILE A 174 1.38 14.78 -9.81
N PHE A 175 2.53 15.43 -9.69
CA PHE A 175 2.58 16.89 -9.61
C PHE A 175 2.10 17.53 -10.91
N SER A 176 2.56 17.05 -12.08
CA SER A 176 2.18 17.62 -13.38
C SER A 176 0.70 17.36 -13.72
N SER A 177 0.26 16.10 -13.68
CA SER A 177 -1.12 15.73 -13.97
C SER A 177 -2.13 16.35 -13.01
N GLY A 178 -1.75 16.65 -11.76
CA GLY A 178 -2.61 17.37 -10.82
C GLY A 178 -3.02 18.78 -11.30
N PHE A 179 -2.24 19.43 -12.16
CA PHE A 179 -2.56 20.75 -12.71
C PHE A 179 -3.06 20.71 -14.15
N PHE A 180 -2.53 19.82 -14.98
CA PHE A 180 -2.87 19.75 -16.40
C PHE A 180 -3.97 18.75 -16.73
N TYR A 181 -4.16 17.74 -15.88
CA TYR A 181 -5.16 16.69 -16.05
C TYR A 181 -5.89 16.39 -14.72
N PRO A 182 -6.46 17.39 -14.03
CA PRO A 182 -7.07 17.20 -12.71
C PRO A 182 -8.22 16.17 -12.73
N GLU A 183 -8.87 16.00 -13.87
CA GLU A 183 -9.91 15.00 -14.11
C GLU A 183 -9.40 13.55 -14.15
N SER A 184 -8.08 13.32 -14.19
CA SER A 184 -7.47 11.99 -14.02
C SER A 184 -7.55 11.47 -12.59
N TYR A 185 -7.99 12.33 -11.65
CA TYR A 185 -8.12 12.03 -10.24
C TYR A 185 -9.55 12.19 -9.75
N GLU A 186 -9.92 11.36 -8.77
CA GLU A 186 -11.17 11.57 -8.04
C GLU A 186 -11.13 12.90 -7.28
N ARG A 187 -12.21 13.70 -7.36
CA ARG A 187 -12.28 15.04 -6.74
C ARG A 187 -11.98 15.03 -5.24
N SER A 188 -12.53 14.04 -4.52
CA SER A 188 -12.33 13.89 -3.06
C SER A 188 -10.84 13.64 -2.73
N HIS A 189 -10.17 12.86 -3.58
CA HIS A 189 -8.77 12.51 -3.45
C HIS A 189 -7.88 13.71 -3.79
N MET A 190 -8.15 14.39 -4.91
CA MET A 190 -7.41 15.60 -5.30
C MET A 190 -7.47 16.67 -4.20
N LYS A 191 -8.65 16.89 -3.58
CA LYS A 191 -8.79 17.81 -2.44
C LYS A 191 -7.88 17.42 -1.26
N THR A 192 -7.72 16.12 -1.02
CA THR A 192 -6.85 15.59 0.05
C THR A 192 -5.37 15.79 -0.30
N ILE A 193 -4.97 15.54 -1.55
CA ILE A 193 -3.60 15.80 -2.03
C ILE A 193 -3.27 17.28 -1.87
N LEU A 194 -4.12 18.16 -2.40
CA LEU A 194 -3.92 19.61 -2.34
C LEU A 194 -3.78 20.12 -0.90
N LYS A 195 -4.63 19.63 0.01
CA LYS A 195 -4.51 19.92 1.44
C LYS A 195 -3.18 19.44 2.02
N SER A 196 -2.73 18.23 1.64
CA SER A 196 -1.49 17.63 2.14
C SER A 196 -0.23 18.35 1.65
N VAL A 197 -0.31 19.00 0.47
CA VAL A 197 0.77 19.83 -0.07
C VAL A 197 0.62 21.31 0.27
N VAL A 198 -0.25 21.68 1.21
CA VAL A 198 -0.45 23.08 1.66
C VAL A 198 -0.86 24.01 0.50
N LEU A 199 -1.69 23.51 -0.42
CA LEU A 199 -2.28 24.31 -1.50
C LEU A 199 -3.78 24.46 -1.29
N LYS A 200 -4.27 25.70 -1.33
CA LYS A 200 -5.70 25.99 -1.24
C LYS A 200 -6.39 25.54 -2.53
N GLN A 201 -7.54 24.88 -2.40
CA GLN A 201 -8.31 24.34 -3.52
C GLN A 201 -8.64 25.41 -4.58
N HIS A 202 -9.10 26.60 -4.18
CA HIS A 202 -9.47 27.66 -5.13
C HIS A 202 -8.27 28.14 -5.95
N VAL A 203 -7.08 28.24 -5.34
CA VAL A 203 -5.84 28.61 -6.04
C VAL A 203 -5.46 27.55 -7.08
N ALA A 204 -5.59 26.27 -6.71
CA ALA A 204 -5.35 25.16 -7.62
C ALA A 204 -6.32 25.17 -8.80
N SER A 205 -7.61 25.37 -8.53
CA SER A 205 -8.67 25.39 -9.54
C SER A 205 -8.55 26.58 -10.49
N GLU A 206 -8.20 27.77 -10.00
CA GLU A 206 -7.94 28.93 -10.86
C GLU A 206 -6.77 28.66 -11.82
N LEU A 207 -5.70 28.05 -11.33
CA LEU A 207 -4.52 27.73 -12.14
C LEU A 207 -4.82 26.63 -13.17
N GLN A 208 -5.53 25.58 -12.77
CA GLN A 208 -6.01 24.49 -13.64
C GLN A 208 -6.88 25.02 -14.78
N GLU A 209 -7.81 25.94 -14.47
CA GLU A 209 -8.71 26.50 -15.47
C GLU A 209 -7.97 27.36 -16.49
N LYS A 210 -7.01 28.18 -16.04
CA LYS A 210 -6.15 28.95 -16.96
C LYS A 210 -5.33 28.03 -17.88
N TYR A 211 -4.77 26.94 -17.37
CA TYR A 211 -4.06 25.97 -18.22
C TYR A 211 -4.99 25.25 -19.20
N ARG A 212 -6.23 24.94 -18.82
CA ARG A 212 -7.24 24.37 -19.71
C ARG A 212 -7.60 25.31 -20.85
N GLN A 213 -7.64 26.62 -20.60
CA GLN A 213 -7.91 27.66 -21.60
C GLN A 213 -6.73 27.94 -22.55
N GLY A 214 -5.65 27.16 -22.48
CA GLY A 214 -4.47 27.39 -23.31
C GLY A 214 -3.51 28.45 -22.73
N LEU A 215 -3.89 29.15 -21.66
CA LEU A 215 -3.06 30.15 -21.02
C LEU A 215 -1.88 29.49 -20.30
N ASN A 216 -0.80 30.25 -20.08
CA ASN A 216 0.39 29.78 -19.38
C ASN A 216 0.75 30.69 -18.19
N PRO A 217 -0.15 30.90 -17.22
CA PRO A 217 0.15 31.75 -16.09
C PRO A 217 1.33 31.24 -15.27
N HIS A 218 2.13 32.18 -14.79
CA HIS A 218 3.19 31.91 -13.83
C HIS A 218 2.59 31.54 -12.45
N PRO A 219 2.84 30.33 -11.90
CA PRO A 219 2.19 29.86 -10.67
C PRO A 219 2.41 30.74 -9.44
N CYS A 220 3.54 31.46 -9.39
CA CYS A 220 3.90 32.30 -8.26
C CYS A 220 2.93 33.47 -8.03
N HIS A 221 2.33 34.01 -9.10
CA HIS A 221 1.36 35.11 -8.98
C HIS A 221 0.11 34.71 -8.18
N PHE A 222 -0.24 33.43 -8.21
CA PHE A 222 -1.41 32.86 -7.55
C PHE A 222 -1.08 32.36 -6.15
N ARG A 223 0.11 31.78 -5.98
CA ARG A 223 0.51 31.13 -4.73
C ARG A 223 0.95 32.11 -3.65
N HIS A 224 1.57 33.21 -4.02
CA HIS A 224 2.09 34.19 -3.07
C HIS A 224 1.96 35.62 -3.62
N LYS A 225 0.71 36.01 -3.86
CA LYS A 225 0.34 37.34 -4.33
C LYS A 225 0.96 38.43 -3.44
N GLY A 226 1.72 39.34 -4.03
CA GLY A 226 2.39 40.43 -3.32
C GLY A 226 3.68 40.06 -2.58
N LEU A 227 4.14 38.81 -2.64
CA LEU A 227 5.41 38.37 -2.06
C LEU A 227 6.37 37.87 -3.14
N SER A 228 7.66 38.15 -2.98
CA SER A 228 8.69 37.45 -3.75
C SER A 228 8.79 35.97 -3.34
N CYS A 229 9.29 35.12 -4.24
CA CYS A 229 9.47 33.69 -3.93
C CYS A 229 10.34 33.45 -2.68
N ALA A 230 11.35 34.30 -2.46
CA ALA A 230 12.24 34.22 -1.30
C ALA A 230 11.53 34.63 0.00
N GLN A 231 10.70 35.67 -0.03
CA GLN A 231 9.86 36.06 1.12
C GLN A 231 8.83 34.99 1.43
N PHE A 232 8.20 34.40 0.42
CA PHE A 232 7.25 33.30 0.63
C PHE A 232 7.94 32.06 1.23
N ALA A 233 9.14 31.69 0.75
CA ALA A 233 9.88 30.56 1.30
C ALA A 233 10.28 30.77 2.77
N ARG A 234 10.60 32.01 3.16
CA ARG A 234 10.95 32.38 4.54
C ARG A 234 9.75 32.77 5.42
N SER A 235 8.55 32.82 4.85
CA SER A 235 7.31 33.10 5.60
C SER A 235 6.91 31.92 6.49
N ASP A 236 5.71 31.99 7.08
CA ASP A 236 5.06 30.91 7.80
C ASP A 236 4.82 29.64 6.95
N PHE A 237 5.15 29.66 5.65
CA PHE A 237 5.04 28.51 4.76
C PHE A 237 5.75 27.26 5.29
N LEU A 238 7.01 27.35 5.74
CA LEU A 238 7.71 26.20 6.30
C LEU A 238 6.98 25.66 7.54
N LEU A 239 6.54 26.54 8.43
CA LEU A 239 5.78 26.15 9.63
C LEU A 239 4.47 25.44 9.27
N ARG A 240 3.74 25.92 8.26
CA ARG A 240 2.52 25.27 7.75
C ARG A 240 2.82 23.89 7.16
N VAL A 241 3.93 23.72 6.45
CA VAL A 241 4.38 22.42 5.93
C VAL A 241 4.71 21.47 7.07
N VAL A 242 5.46 21.91 8.08
CA VAL A 242 5.76 21.11 9.28
C VAL A 242 4.49 20.70 10.00
N ALA A 243 3.58 21.64 10.28
CA ALA A 243 2.32 21.37 10.96
C ALA A 243 1.45 20.37 10.18
N THR A 244 1.38 20.50 8.86
CA THR A 244 0.62 19.59 8.00
C THR A 244 1.24 18.19 7.96
N SER A 245 2.57 18.11 7.86
CA SER A 245 3.33 16.85 7.89
C SER A 245 3.11 16.10 9.21
N LEU A 246 3.21 16.79 10.35
CA LEU A 246 2.95 16.19 11.66
C LEU A 246 1.49 15.72 11.79
N ARG A 247 0.51 16.53 11.36
CA ARG A 247 -0.90 16.13 11.36
C ARG A 247 -1.18 14.89 10.51
N LEU A 248 -0.41 14.67 9.45
CA LEU A 248 -0.52 13.49 8.59
C LEU A 248 0.14 12.26 9.23
N TYR A 249 1.37 12.39 9.74
CA TYR A 249 2.19 11.25 10.14
C TYR A 249 2.07 10.86 11.61
N VAL A 250 1.76 11.79 12.51
CA VAL A 250 1.58 11.47 13.95
C VAL A 250 0.48 10.42 14.13
N PRO A 251 -0.73 10.55 13.55
CA PRO A 251 -1.77 9.53 13.73
C PRO A 251 -1.36 8.17 13.15
N VAL A 252 -0.67 8.15 12.00
CA VAL A 252 -0.21 6.91 11.35
C VAL A 252 0.85 6.20 12.17
N HIS A 253 1.84 6.91 12.67
CA HIS A 253 2.88 6.32 13.52
C HIS A 253 2.35 5.94 14.89
N LEU A 254 1.44 6.74 15.47
CA LEU A 254 0.85 6.45 16.77
C LEU A 254 0.00 5.19 16.72
N THR A 255 -0.88 5.06 15.72
CA THR A 255 -1.71 3.87 15.54
C THR A 255 -0.85 2.62 15.29
N THR A 256 0.17 2.71 14.43
CA THR A 256 1.08 1.57 14.20
C THR A 256 1.89 1.20 15.44
N TRP A 257 2.30 2.18 16.26
CA TRP A 257 2.97 1.93 17.53
C TRP A 257 2.05 1.26 18.55
N LEU A 258 0.81 1.74 18.70
CA LEU A 258 -0.21 1.13 19.56
C LEU A 258 -0.51 -0.32 19.12
N LEU A 259 -0.67 -0.56 17.81
CA LEU A 259 -0.88 -1.90 17.28
C LEU A 259 0.33 -2.81 17.50
N ALA A 260 1.55 -2.28 17.47
CA ALA A 260 2.76 -3.05 17.73
C ALA A 260 2.83 -3.59 19.17
N GLN A 261 2.20 -2.91 20.14
CA GLN A 261 2.15 -3.34 21.55
C GLN A 261 1.47 -4.70 21.77
N ARG A 262 0.68 -5.17 20.79
CA ARG A 262 0.09 -6.52 20.81
C ARG A 262 1.15 -7.64 20.80
N HIS A 263 2.35 -7.35 20.30
CA HIS A 263 3.41 -8.33 20.15
C HIS A 263 4.33 -8.34 21.39
N ARG A 264 4.46 -9.52 22.03
CA ARG A 264 5.28 -9.71 23.25
C ARG A 264 6.71 -9.18 23.11
N HIS A 265 7.34 -9.39 21.95
CA HIS A 265 8.71 -8.95 21.66
C HIS A 265 8.87 -7.41 21.56
N VAL A 266 7.78 -6.67 21.32
CA VAL A 266 7.80 -5.20 21.30
C VAL A 266 7.66 -4.68 22.72
N ARG A 267 6.68 -5.23 23.45
CA ARG A 267 6.37 -4.83 24.84
C ARG A 267 7.51 -5.12 25.81
N SER A 268 8.29 -6.18 25.56
CA SER A 268 9.44 -6.53 26.41
C SER A 268 10.61 -5.58 26.28
N LYS A 269 10.59 -4.62 25.34
CA LYS A 269 11.66 -3.62 25.19
C LYS A 269 11.49 -2.47 26.19
N PRO A 270 12.58 -1.85 26.68
CA PRO A 270 12.49 -0.68 27.55
C PRO A 270 11.71 0.47 26.89
N ALA A 271 10.92 1.22 27.69
CA ALA A 271 10.09 2.31 27.20
C ALA A 271 10.89 3.40 26.46
N SER A 272 12.09 3.73 26.94
CA SER A 272 13.02 4.66 26.29
C SER A 272 13.40 4.24 24.87
N VAL A 273 13.67 2.95 24.66
CA VAL A 273 13.98 2.36 23.35
C VAL A 273 12.76 2.39 22.44
N GLN A 274 11.57 2.12 22.97
CA GLN A 274 10.32 2.19 22.21
C GLN A 274 10.02 3.63 21.76
N LEU A 275 10.15 4.61 22.66
CA LEU A 275 9.93 6.02 22.39
C LEU A 275 10.95 6.58 21.39
N LYS A 276 12.24 6.26 21.57
CA LYS A 276 13.30 6.64 20.62
C LYS A 276 13.02 6.12 19.21
N ASN A 277 12.61 4.86 19.09
CA ASN A 277 12.26 4.26 17.80
C ASN A 277 11.02 4.90 17.17
N PHE A 278 10.01 5.20 17.99
CA PHE A 278 8.82 5.93 17.54
C PHE A 278 9.20 7.32 17.01
N ALA A 279 9.91 8.11 17.82
CA ALA A 279 10.34 9.46 17.46
C ALA A 279 11.21 9.45 16.19
N THR A 280 12.15 8.50 16.06
CA THR A 280 13.01 8.39 14.88
C THR A 280 12.20 8.10 13.62
N LYS A 281 11.22 7.17 13.69
CA LYS A 281 10.35 6.87 12.54
C LYS A 281 9.47 8.05 12.17
N LEU A 282 8.88 8.71 13.17
CA LEU A 282 8.06 9.89 12.96
C LEU A 282 8.88 11.03 12.31
N MET A 283 10.09 11.29 12.82
CA MET A 283 10.98 12.33 12.28
C MET A 283 11.42 12.01 10.85
N ARG A 284 11.76 10.76 10.53
CA ARG A 284 12.09 10.36 9.15
C ARG A 284 10.94 10.59 8.17
N SER A 285 9.73 10.14 8.51
CA SER A 285 8.56 10.38 7.66
C SER A 285 8.18 11.85 7.56
N SER A 286 8.32 12.58 8.66
CA SER A 286 8.06 14.02 8.68
C SER A 286 9.06 14.76 7.80
N ALA A 287 10.35 14.43 7.91
CA ALA A 287 11.43 14.98 7.09
C ALA A 287 11.23 14.68 5.60
N TYR A 288 10.83 13.45 5.25
CA TYR A 288 10.45 13.09 3.89
C TYR A 288 9.34 14.01 3.36
N ALA A 289 8.24 14.14 4.09
CA ALA A 289 7.10 14.92 3.62
C ALA A 289 7.36 16.43 3.61
N ILE A 290 8.08 16.94 4.62
CA ILE A 290 8.52 18.35 4.65
C ILE A 290 9.41 18.62 3.45
N GLY A 291 10.43 17.77 3.22
CA GLY A 291 11.34 17.90 2.09
C GLY A 291 10.61 17.85 0.75
N TYR A 292 9.72 16.87 0.57
CA TYR A 292 8.94 16.71 -0.66
C TYR A 292 8.10 17.96 -0.97
N VAL A 293 7.32 18.43 0.01
CA VAL A 293 6.40 19.57 -0.19
C VAL A 293 7.17 20.87 -0.30
N TYR A 294 8.09 21.14 0.63
CA TYR A 294 8.84 22.40 0.64
C TYR A 294 9.72 22.52 -0.61
N LEU A 295 10.53 21.51 -0.92
CA LEU A 295 11.40 21.55 -2.11
C LEU A 295 10.59 21.58 -3.39
N GLY A 296 9.46 20.86 -3.48
CA GLY A 296 8.63 20.90 -4.70
C GLY A 296 8.07 22.27 -4.98
N TRP A 297 7.66 22.98 -3.94
CA TRP A 297 7.16 24.34 -4.09
C TRP A 297 8.24 25.38 -4.34
N VAL A 298 9.39 25.28 -3.66
CA VAL A 298 10.53 26.16 -3.92
C VAL A 298 11.05 25.95 -5.35
N LEU A 299 11.15 24.69 -5.79
CA LEU A 299 11.59 24.35 -7.13
C LEU A 299 10.60 24.83 -8.20
N CYS A 300 9.30 24.71 -7.97
CA CYS A 300 8.28 25.29 -8.85
C CYS A 300 8.45 26.81 -9.00
N CYS A 301 8.79 27.52 -7.91
CA CYS A 301 9.09 28.95 -7.95
C CYS A 301 10.38 29.28 -8.71
N LEU A 302 11.43 28.45 -8.56
CA LEU A 302 12.71 28.65 -9.26
C LEU A 302 12.59 28.36 -10.76
N LEU A 303 11.98 27.23 -11.12
CA LEU A 303 11.75 26.84 -12.51
C LEU A 303 10.77 27.78 -13.22
N GLY A 304 9.84 28.37 -12.48
CA GLY A 304 8.94 29.39 -13.02
C GLY A 304 9.68 30.60 -13.60
N LYS A 305 10.80 30.99 -12.99
CA LYS A 305 11.65 32.13 -13.42
C LYS A 305 12.43 31.87 -14.70
N LEU A 306 12.57 30.62 -15.14
CA LEU A 306 13.34 30.23 -16.34
C LEU A 306 12.63 30.62 -17.66
N GLY A 307 11.73 31.60 -17.63
CA GLY A 307 11.06 32.17 -18.80
C GLY A 307 9.81 31.42 -19.24
N ASP A 308 8.87 32.17 -19.81
CA ASP A 308 7.65 31.66 -20.43
C ASP A 308 7.95 31.18 -21.84
N ARG A 309 8.06 29.86 -22.06
CA ARG A 309 8.11 29.31 -23.41
C ARG A 309 7.31 28.03 -23.50
N SER A 310 6.09 28.13 -24.02
CA SER A 310 5.18 27.02 -24.38
C SER A 310 4.57 26.22 -23.21
N GLN A 311 3.34 25.75 -23.39
CA GLN A 311 2.69 24.84 -22.44
C GLN A 311 3.46 23.52 -22.19
N PRO A 312 4.11 22.88 -23.19
CA PRO A 312 4.94 21.69 -22.97
C PRO A 312 6.07 21.91 -21.96
N LEU A 313 6.79 23.03 -22.04
CA LEU A 313 7.83 23.35 -21.07
C LEU A 313 7.25 23.53 -19.67
N ARG A 314 6.07 24.16 -19.54
CA ARG A 314 5.40 24.29 -18.25
C ARG A 314 5.03 22.92 -17.67
N LYS A 315 4.49 22.00 -18.48
CA LYS A 315 4.22 20.61 -18.07
C LYS A 315 5.48 19.92 -17.56
N PHE A 316 6.61 20.13 -18.23
CA PHE A 316 7.92 19.59 -17.83
C PHE A 316 8.46 20.24 -16.54
N GLN A 317 8.32 21.55 -16.36
CA GLN A 317 8.70 22.23 -15.13
C GLN A 317 7.90 21.73 -13.91
N PHE A 318 6.59 21.52 -14.07
CA PHE A 318 5.77 20.89 -13.03
C PHE A 318 6.19 19.44 -12.78
N PHE A 319 6.54 18.70 -13.82
CA PHE A 319 7.09 17.35 -13.67
C PHE A 319 8.39 17.35 -12.86
N LEU A 320 9.35 18.21 -13.18
CA LEU A 320 10.58 18.35 -12.40
C LEU A 320 10.32 18.78 -10.94
N SER A 321 9.32 19.67 -10.75
CA SER A 321 8.88 20.13 -9.43
C SER A 321 8.26 19.03 -8.56
N GLY A 322 7.86 17.89 -9.14
CA GLY A 322 7.49 16.69 -8.39
C GLY A 322 8.60 15.63 -8.36
N ALA A 323 9.38 15.51 -9.44
CA ALA A 323 10.39 14.48 -9.59
C ALA A 323 11.61 14.70 -8.71
N ILE A 324 12.20 15.90 -8.71
CA ILE A 324 13.40 16.18 -7.91
C ILE A 324 13.12 16.08 -6.40
N PRO A 325 12.04 16.67 -5.85
CA PRO A 325 11.71 16.52 -4.43
C PRO A 325 11.40 15.08 -4.01
N SER A 326 11.07 14.19 -4.95
CA SER A 326 10.89 12.77 -4.65
C SER A 326 12.16 12.14 -4.06
N LEU A 327 13.35 12.72 -4.30
CA LEU A 327 14.60 12.32 -3.65
C LEU A 327 14.56 12.47 -2.11
N ALA A 328 13.63 13.27 -1.56
CA ALA A 328 13.40 13.33 -0.11
C ALA A 328 13.05 11.96 0.49
N ILE A 329 12.62 10.98 -0.32
CA ILE A 329 12.39 9.60 0.13
C ILE A 329 13.67 8.94 0.67
N LEU A 330 14.84 9.48 0.38
CA LEU A 330 16.10 9.00 0.96
C LEU A 330 16.15 9.24 2.49
N ALA A 331 15.37 10.17 3.03
CA ALA A 331 15.20 10.32 4.48
C ALA A 331 14.50 9.10 5.13
N GLU A 332 13.73 8.34 4.33
CA GLU A 332 13.03 7.14 4.80
C GLU A 332 13.93 5.91 4.86
N SER A 333 13.55 4.95 5.70
CA SER A 333 14.23 3.65 5.77
C SER A 333 13.94 2.80 4.52
N PRO A 334 14.89 1.98 4.01
CA PRO A 334 14.71 1.21 2.77
C PRO A 334 13.40 0.40 2.70
N GLY A 335 13.02 -0.26 3.80
CA GLY A 335 11.76 -1.01 3.86
C GLY A 335 10.51 -0.13 3.72
N ARG A 336 10.54 1.11 4.24
CA ARG A 336 9.45 2.08 4.10
C ARG A 336 9.42 2.70 2.70
N ARG A 337 10.58 2.95 2.09
CA ARG A 337 10.68 3.48 0.71
C ARG A 337 9.91 2.63 -0.28
N ARG A 338 10.07 1.29 -0.21
CA ARG A 338 9.32 0.36 -1.07
C ARG A 338 7.81 0.52 -0.90
N SER A 339 7.30 0.55 0.33
CA SER A 339 5.86 0.70 0.57
C SER A 339 5.30 2.04 0.06
N ILE A 340 6.05 3.13 0.22
CA ILE A 340 5.68 4.45 -0.27
C ILE A 340 5.72 4.48 -1.81
N GLY A 341 6.77 3.91 -2.40
CA GLY A 341 6.96 3.81 -3.85
C GLY A 341 5.86 2.99 -4.51
N LEU A 342 5.46 1.86 -3.92
CA LEU A 342 4.34 1.07 -4.43
C LEU A 342 3.07 1.91 -4.53
N ILE A 343 2.68 2.60 -3.45
CA ILE A 343 1.45 3.39 -3.43
C ILE A 343 1.51 4.54 -4.45
N LEU A 344 2.62 5.30 -4.46
CA LEU A 344 2.76 6.47 -5.33
C LEU A 344 2.85 6.08 -6.81
N THR A 345 3.66 5.08 -7.16
CA THR A 345 3.78 4.61 -8.55
C THR A 345 2.45 4.05 -9.04
N SER A 346 1.75 3.26 -8.22
CA SER A 346 0.44 2.76 -8.61
C SER A 346 -0.57 3.88 -8.84
N TYR A 347 -0.55 4.91 -8.01
CA TYR A 347 -1.40 6.08 -8.18
C TYR A 347 -1.07 6.87 -9.45
N ALA A 348 0.22 7.09 -9.72
CA ALA A 348 0.68 7.73 -10.94
C ALA A 348 0.24 6.95 -12.19
N LEU A 349 0.34 5.62 -12.17
CA LEU A 349 -0.08 4.74 -13.26
C LEU A 349 -1.59 4.79 -13.52
N VAL A 350 -2.43 4.87 -12.47
CA VAL A 350 -3.88 5.04 -12.63
C VAL A 350 -4.20 6.36 -13.35
N SER A 351 -3.57 7.45 -12.91
CA SER A 351 -3.74 8.76 -13.55
C SER A 351 -3.22 8.76 -14.99
N ALA A 352 -2.01 8.24 -15.22
CA ALA A 352 -1.42 8.13 -16.55
C ALA A 352 -2.30 7.31 -17.50
N GLY A 353 -2.83 6.18 -17.02
CA GLY A 353 -3.79 5.38 -17.77
C GLY A 353 -5.09 6.14 -18.06
N SER A 354 -5.62 6.90 -17.10
CA SER A 354 -6.80 7.75 -17.35
C SER A 354 -6.54 8.86 -18.37
N VAL A 355 -5.32 9.40 -18.44
CA VAL A 355 -4.97 10.41 -19.45
C VAL A 355 -4.81 9.74 -20.82
N ALA A 356 -4.07 8.63 -20.89
CA ALA A 356 -3.85 7.89 -22.14
C ALA A 356 -5.17 7.42 -22.78
N THR A 357 -6.06 6.81 -21.99
CA THR A 357 -7.36 6.31 -22.47
C THR A 357 -8.30 7.39 -23.01
N ARG A 358 -8.13 8.65 -22.60
CA ARG A 358 -8.90 9.79 -23.14
C ARG A 358 -8.30 10.32 -24.44
N THR A 359 -6.99 10.24 -24.59
CA THR A 359 -6.26 10.70 -25.78
C THR A 359 -6.40 9.71 -26.93
N PHE A 360 -6.45 8.40 -26.66
CA PHE A 360 -6.55 7.37 -27.69
C PHE A 360 -7.98 6.82 -27.81
N GLN A 361 -8.68 7.20 -28.89
CA GLN A 361 -10.10 6.84 -29.14
C GLN A 361 -10.38 5.32 -29.19
N PHE A 362 -9.38 4.49 -29.47
CA PHE A 362 -9.48 3.02 -29.45
C PHE A 362 -9.66 2.41 -28.05
N GLN A 363 -9.55 3.20 -26.98
CA GLN A 363 -9.75 2.77 -25.59
C GLN A 363 -11.05 3.32 -24.95
N ARG A 364 -12.04 3.69 -25.78
CA ARG A 364 -13.36 4.11 -25.29
C ARG A 364 -14.02 3.01 -24.44
N PRO A 365 -14.84 3.40 -23.46
CA PRO A 365 -15.49 2.49 -22.51
C PRO A 365 -16.36 1.40 -23.17
N ASP A 366 -16.69 1.49 -24.45
CA ASP A 366 -17.51 0.51 -25.18
C ASP A 366 -16.78 -0.83 -25.45
N ALA A 367 -15.45 -0.90 -25.29
CA ALA A 367 -14.66 -2.14 -25.34
C ALA A 367 -14.62 -2.88 -23.97
N THR A 368 -15.74 -2.84 -23.22
CA THR A 368 -15.84 -3.29 -21.82
C THR A 368 -15.38 -4.73 -21.59
N TYR A 369 -15.67 -5.65 -22.52
CA TYR A 369 -15.36 -7.08 -22.36
C TYR A 369 -13.87 -7.40 -22.54
N VAL A 370 -13.25 -6.95 -23.64
CA VAL A 370 -11.83 -7.19 -23.92
C VAL A 370 -10.95 -6.53 -22.86
N ARG A 371 -11.30 -5.29 -22.46
CA ARG A 371 -10.63 -4.59 -21.37
C ARG A 371 -10.77 -5.33 -20.04
N GLY A 372 -11.96 -5.83 -19.72
CA GLY A 372 -12.19 -6.62 -18.51
C GLY A 372 -11.36 -7.91 -18.48
N LEU A 373 -11.24 -8.61 -19.61
CA LEU A 373 -10.39 -9.79 -19.75
C LEU A 373 -8.91 -9.44 -19.55
N LEU A 374 -8.40 -8.39 -20.20
CA LEU A 374 -7.02 -7.92 -20.04
C LEU A 374 -6.71 -7.52 -18.60
N GLU A 375 -7.59 -6.74 -17.96
CA GLU A 375 -7.46 -6.35 -16.55
C GLU A 375 -7.43 -7.58 -15.63
N SER A 376 -8.32 -8.55 -15.85
CA SER A 376 -8.35 -9.81 -15.09
C SER A 376 -7.09 -10.65 -15.30
N GLY A 377 -6.57 -10.72 -16.52
CA GLY A 377 -5.34 -11.42 -16.87
C GLY A 377 -4.11 -10.78 -16.23
N CYS A 378 -4.01 -9.44 -16.24
CA CYS A 378 -2.97 -8.71 -15.54
C CYS A 378 -3.00 -8.97 -14.03
N VAL A 379 -4.19 -8.96 -13.42
CA VAL A 379 -4.34 -9.27 -11.99
C VAL A 379 -3.95 -10.71 -11.68
N ALA A 380 -4.37 -11.68 -12.51
CA ALA A 380 -3.99 -13.08 -12.36
C ALA A 380 -2.47 -13.29 -12.45
N ALA A 381 -1.82 -12.67 -13.43
CA ALA A 381 -0.36 -12.70 -13.58
C ALA A 381 0.35 -12.03 -12.41
N ALA A 382 -0.15 -10.89 -11.92
CA ALA A 382 0.43 -10.21 -10.76
C ALA A 382 0.31 -11.06 -9.49
N VAL A 383 -0.86 -11.67 -9.25
CA VAL A 383 -1.09 -12.54 -8.09
C VAL A 383 -0.21 -13.79 -8.13
N SER A 384 -0.07 -14.43 -9.29
CA SER A 384 0.76 -15.63 -9.45
C SER A 384 2.23 -15.37 -9.04
N VAL A 385 2.74 -14.17 -9.32
CA VAL A 385 4.08 -13.72 -8.93
C VAL A 385 4.19 -13.52 -7.43
N VAL A 386 3.22 -12.88 -6.77
CA VAL A 386 3.37 -12.44 -5.37
C VAL A 386 2.89 -13.46 -4.33
N VAL A 387 1.90 -14.31 -4.67
CA VAL A 387 1.14 -15.15 -3.72
C VAL A 387 2.05 -16.02 -2.84
N SER A 388 3.04 -16.70 -3.42
CA SER A 388 3.91 -17.64 -2.69
C SER A 388 4.75 -16.91 -1.63
N SER A 389 5.24 -15.70 -1.96
CA SER A 389 5.99 -14.88 -0.99
C SER A 389 5.08 -14.30 0.09
N THR A 390 3.87 -13.86 -0.29
CA THR A 390 2.86 -13.36 0.65
C THR A 390 2.42 -14.42 1.65
N LEU A 391 2.19 -15.66 1.19
CA LEU A 391 1.88 -16.79 2.06
C LEU A 391 3.06 -17.15 2.97
N LYS A 392 4.30 -17.17 2.46
CA LYS A 392 5.48 -17.43 3.30
C LYS A 392 5.68 -16.37 4.38
N SER A 393 5.42 -15.10 4.08
CA SER A 393 5.68 -13.98 4.98
C SER A 393 4.54 -13.73 6.00
N SER A 394 3.28 -14.02 5.66
CA SER A 394 2.14 -13.69 6.52
C SER A 394 1.39 -14.92 7.04
N TYR A 395 1.24 -15.00 8.36
CA TYR A 395 0.39 -16.01 9.00
C TYR A 395 -1.10 -15.72 8.80
N VAL A 396 -1.49 -14.44 8.78
CA VAL A 396 -2.89 -14.03 8.60
C VAL A 396 -3.38 -14.43 7.21
N PHE A 397 -2.61 -14.15 6.15
CA PHE A 397 -2.97 -14.54 4.79
C PHE A 397 -3.04 -16.07 4.63
N ARG A 398 -2.12 -16.81 5.26
CA ARG A 398 -2.20 -18.28 5.31
C ARG A 398 -3.47 -18.77 5.98
N ARG A 399 -3.81 -18.22 7.15
CA ARG A 399 -5.03 -18.60 7.89
C ARG A 399 -6.29 -18.30 7.09
N VAL A 400 -6.35 -17.15 6.42
CA VAL A 400 -7.50 -16.75 5.61
C VAL A 400 -7.65 -17.65 4.38
N LEU A 401 -6.56 -17.94 3.68
CA LEU A 401 -6.63 -18.67 2.41
C LEU A 401 -6.63 -20.20 2.59
N LEU A 402 -5.72 -20.73 3.40
CA LEU A 402 -5.52 -22.17 3.62
C LEU A 402 -6.33 -22.73 4.81
N GLY A 403 -6.83 -21.86 5.70
CA GLY A 403 -7.49 -22.28 6.95
C GLY A 403 -6.52 -22.51 8.11
N ASP A 404 -7.06 -22.72 9.32
CA ASP A 404 -6.29 -22.72 10.57
C ASP A 404 -5.37 -23.94 10.75
N MET A 405 -5.82 -25.11 10.30
CA MET A 405 -5.08 -26.38 10.45
C MET A 405 -3.84 -26.39 9.55
N GLU A 406 -4.03 -26.16 8.25
CA GLU A 406 -2.94 -26.11 7.26
C GLU A 406 -1.96 -24.98 7.59
N ALA A 407 -2.44 -23.81 8.04
CA ALA A 407 -1.57 -22.71 8.44
C ALA A 407 -0.69 -23.02 9.66
N ARG A 408 -1.15 -23.89 10.58
CA ARG A 408 -0.37 -24.33 11.75
C ARG A 408 0.66 -25.38 11.38
N GLU A 409 0.31 -26.33 10.51
CA GLU A 409 1.24 -27.33 9.97
C GLU A 409 2.38 -26.70 9.16
N SER A 410 2.08 -25.76 8.25
CA SER A 410 3.13 -25.04 7.52
C SER A 410 4.04 -24.22 8.44
N LYS A 411 3.53 -23.75 9.59
CA LYS A 411 4.32 -23.02 10.59
C LYS A 411 5.22 -23.95 11.41
N SER A 412 4.73 -25.13 11.80
CA SER A 412 5.51 -26.10 12.57
C SER A 412 6.63 -26.71 11.74
N VAL A 413 6.36 -27.08 10.48
CA VAL A 413 7.38 -27.57 9.52
C VAL A 413 8.48 -26.52 9.31
N ARG A 414 8.10 -25.25 9.14
CA ARG A 414 9.08 -24.16 8.99
C ARG A 414 9.93 -23.98 10.25
N LYS A 415 9.33 -24.03 11.45
CA LYS A 415 10.06 -23.88 12.72
C LYS A 415 11.08 -25.01 12.91
N LYS A 416 10.70 -26.25 12.59
CA LYS A 416 11.60 -27.41 12.63
C LYS A 416 12.80 -27.26 11.69
N ARG A 417 12.60 -26.76 10.47
CA ARG A 417 13.72 -26.50 9.52
C ARG A 417 14.66 -25.39 9.95
N THR A 418 14.16 -24.29 10.51
CA THR A 418 15.05 -23.25 11.05
C THR A 418 15.92 -23.77 12.18
N LEU A 419 15.35 -24.58 13.09
CA LEU A 419 16.11 -25.19 14.18
C LEU A 419 17.16 -26.19 13.67
N SER A 420 16.81 -27.05 12.70
CA SER A 420 17.77 -28.00 12.11
C SER A 420 18.90 -27.33 11.34
N ARG A 421 18.69 -26.14 10.76
CA ARG A 421 19.74 -25.40 10.03
C ARG A 421 20.68 -24.64 10.98
N ASP A 422 20.19 -24.26 12.15
CA ASP A 422 20.99 -23.65 13.22
C ASP A 422 21.83 -24.73 13.95
N ASP A 423 21.34 -25.96 14.08
CA ASP A 423 22.09 -27.12 14.62
C ASP A 423 23.20 -27.62 13.67
N GLU A 424 23.02 -27.51 12.34
CA GLU A 424 24.05 -27.87 11.35
C GLU A 424 25.16 -26.82 11.19
N SER A 425 24.98 -25.61 11.73
CA SER A 425 25.96 -24.52 11.66
C SER A 425 26.73 -24.27 12.97
N ALA A 426 26.46 -25.06 14.00
CA ALA A 426 27.33 -25.15 15.17
C ALA A 426 28.60 -25.94 14.79
N PRO A 427 29.81 -25.43 15.07
CA PRO A 427 31.02 -26.21 14.84
C PRO A 427 30.95 -27.47 15.72
N ARG A 428 31.06 -28.64 15.08
CA ARG A 428 31.26 -29.90 15.80
C ARG A 428 32.63 -29.81 16.47
N THR A 429 32.63 -29.63 17.79
CA THR A 429 33.82 -29.72 18.64
C THR A 429 34.36 -31.13 18.65
#